data_AF-A0A9J6A3D2-F1
#
_entry.id   AF-A0A9J6A3D2-F1
#
_cell.length_a   1.000
_cell.length_b   1.000
_cell.length_c   1.000
_cell.angle_alpha   90.00
_cell.angle_beta   90.00
_cell.angle_gamma   90.00
#
_symmetry.space_group_name_H-M   'P 1'
#
loop_
_entity.id
_entity.type
_entity.pdbx_description
1 polymer ?
#
loop_
_entity_poly.entity_id
_entity_poly.type
_entity_poly.pdbx_seq_one_letter_code
_entity_poly.pdbx_strand_id
1 'polypeptide(L)'
;MAPFLCETAAEGLTFGNSVYWIRFDEEFSEKKFKSSNPFGIKYKFHLEDAVDCPEWIVPFRIFKALAEENDFELVFVKNNHIFVDEYMKKPEFIELMRRLGALGDENQDRSTLSPDEWEVAYLYLTFVLRKRGQPDQIQRNPRRDKGKMHLTKDDIENVNGAV
;
A
#
# COMPACT_ATOMS: atom_id res chain seq x y z
N MET A 1 -3.89 -5.58 20.52
CA MET A 1 -2.87 -6.36 19.80
C MET A 1 -3.63 -7.34 18.93
N ALA A 2 -3.95 -6.96 17.70
CA ALA A 2 -4.68 -7.78 16.74
C ALA A 2 -3.71 -8.18 15.61
N PRO A 3 -3.70 -9.43 15.16
CA PRO A 3 -2.82 -9.88 14.09
C PRO A 3 -3.31 -9.34 12.74
N PHE A 4 -2.46 -8.57 12.06
CA PHE A 4 -2.72 -8.01 10.72
C PHE A 4 -2.57 -9.06 9.59
N LEU A 5 -2.94 -10.31 9.85
CA LEU A 5 -2.92 -11.39 8.87
C LEU A 5 -4.25 -12.14 8.95
N CYS A 6 -5.14 -11.78 8.04
CA CYS A 6 -6.16 -12.64 7.43
C CYS A 6 -6.91 -13.56 8.42
N GLU A 7 -8.00 -13.06 9.02
CA GLU A 7 -8.98 -13.90 9.74
C GLU A 7 -9.86 -14.76 8.81
N THR A 8 -9.55 -14.81 7.51
CA THR A 8 -10.15 -15.75 6.55
C THR A 8 -9.04 -16.38 5.72
N ALA A 9 -8.27 -17.30 6.29
CA ALA A 9 -7.26 -18.05 5.56
C ALA A 9 -7.91 -18.70 4.33
N ALA A 10 -7.63 -18.16 3.14
CA ALA A 10 -8.17 -18.71 1.91
C ALA A 10 -7.74 -20.17 1.79
N GLU A 11 -8.70 -21.06 1.52
CA GLU A 11 -8.42 -22.49 1.39
C GLU A 11 -7.52 -22.76 0.17
N GLY A 12 -6.48 -23.58 0.36
CA GLY A 12 -5.55 -23.93 -0.71
C GLY A 12 -4.44 -22.91 -0.99
N LEU A 13 -3.71 -23.16 -2.08
CA LEU A 13 -2.49 -22.42 -2.45
C LEU A 13 -2.76 -21.10 -3.15
N THR A 14 -3.97 -20.91 -3.67
CA THR A 14 -4.34 -19.76 -4.52
C THR A 14 -5.54 -19.04 -3.94
N PHE A 15 -5.50 -17.71 -3.99
CA PHE A 15 -6.63 -16.85 -3.65
C PHE A 15 -6.62 -15.61 -4.54
N GLY A 16 -7.78 -14.99 -4.70
CA GLY A 16 -7.99 -13.87 -5.61
C GLY A 16 -9.42 -13.84 -6.11
N ASN A 17 -9.65 -13.06 -7.15
CA ASN A 17 -10.95 -12.84 -7.76
C ASN A 17 -10.84 -12.82 -9.29
N SER A 18 -11.77 -12.18 -10.02
CA SER A 18 -11.69 -12.20 -11.49
C SER A 18 -10.51 -11.42 -12.06
N VAL A 19 -9.98 -10.43 -11.34
CA VAL A 19 -8.94 -9.51 -11.87
C VAL A 19 -7.53 -9.82 -11.35
N TYR A 20 -7.39 -10.50 -10.22
CA TYR A 20 -6.09 -10.85 -9.66
C TYR A 20 -6.09 -12.24 -9.04
N TRP A 21 -4.92 -12.85 -8.96
CA TRP A 21 -4.69 -13.99 -8.07
C TRP A 21 -3.26 -14.04 -7.53
N ILE A 22 -3.15 -14.57 -6.32
CA ILE A 22 -1.90 -14.88 -5.65
C ILE A 22 -1.82 -16.38 -5.48
N ARG A 23 -0.70 -16.98 -5.86
CA ARG A 23 -0.43 -18.40 -5.64
C ARG A 23 0.88 -18.62 -4.90
N PHE A 24 0.80 -19.32 -3.78
CA PHE A 24 1.97 -19.81 -3.06
C PHE A 24 2.46 -21.14 -3.63
N ASP A 25 3.76 -21.39 -3.47
CA ASP A 25 4.35 -22.70 -3.71
C ASP A 25 3.97 -23.68 -2.58
N GLU A 26 4.07 -24.99 -2.83
CA GLU A 26 3.67 -26.04 -1.87
C GLU A 26 4.40 -25.93 -0.52
N GLU A 27 5.63 -25.43 -0.53
CA GLU A 27 6.42 -25.13 0.68
C GLU A 27 5.68 -24.19 1.65
N PHE A 28 4.83 -23.31 1.13
CA PHE A 28 4.06 -22.34 1.91
C PHE A 28 2.57 -22.67 1.99
N SER A 29 2.20 -23.93 1.75
CA SER A 29 0.81 -24.42 1.78
C SER A 29 0.07 -24.11 3.08
N GLU A 30 0.77 -24.17 4.22
CA GLU A 30 0.18 -23.84 5.52
C GLU A 30 0.03 -22.33 5.76
N LYS A 31 0.59 -21.47 4.90
CA LYS A 31 0.64 -20.00 5.04
C LYS A 31 1.14 -19.54 6.43
N LYS A 32 1.98 -20.38 7.07
CA LYS A 32 2.62 -20.10 8.34
C LYS A 32 4.08 -19.77 8.10
N PHE A 33 4.44 -18.51 8.36
CA PHE A 33 5.78 -18.02 8.14
C PHE A 33 6.56 -17.99 9.45
N LYS A 34 7.72 -18.65 9.48
CA LYS A 34 8.56 -18.71 10.68
C LYS A 34 9.25 -17.38 10.91
N SER A 35 9.04 -16.77 12.08
CA SER A 35 9.75 -15.54 12.45
C SER A 35 11.28 -15.69 12.48
N SER A 36 11.80 -16.91 12.64
CA SER A 36 13.24 -17.20 12.61
C SER A 36 13.86 -17.13 11.20
N ASN A 37 13.04 -17.21 10.14
CA ASN A 37 13.49 -17.06 8.76
C ASN A 37 12.45 -16.23 7.98
N PRO A 38 12.46 -14.90 8.14
CA PRO A 38 11.41 -14.03 7.60
C PRO A 38 11.58 -13.69 6.11
N PHE A 39 12.58 -14.25 5.43
CA PHE A 39 12.93 -13.89 4.05
C PHE A 39 12.68 -15.05 3.07
N GLY A 40 12.60 -14.72 1.79
CA GLY A 40 12.50 -15.73 0.72
C GLY A 40 11.10 -16.33 0.54
N ILE A 41 10.09 -15.81 1.24
CA ILE A 41 8.71 -16.27 1.15
C ILE A 41 8.12 -15.79 -0.18
N LYS A 42 8.19 -16.65 -1.20
CA LYS A 42 7.82 -16.33 -2.57
C LYS A 42 6.35 -16.66 -2.85
N TYR A 43 5.71 -15.84 -3.68
CA TYR A 43 4.44 -16.14 -4.33
C TYR A 43 4.46 -15.71 -5.79
N LYS A 44 3.54 -16.24 -6.59
CA LYS A 44 3.26 -15.73 -7.93
C LYS A 44 2.07 -14.78 -7.84
N PHE A 45 2.25 -13.56 -8.35
CA PHE A 45 1.20 -12.56 -8.49
C PHE A 45 0.79 -12.46 -9.95
N HIS A 46 -0.51 -12.41 -10.17
CA HIS A 46 -1.13 -12.12 -11.44
C HIS A 46 -2.13 -10.99 -11.26
N LEU A 47 -2.07 -10.02 -12.17
CA LEU A 47 -3.04 -8.95 -12.32
C LEU A 47 -3.37 -8.84 -13.81
N GLU A 48 -4.66 -8.96 -14.12
CA GLU A 48 -5.18 -8.95 -15.48
C GLU A 48 -4.67 -7.71 -16.25
N ASP A 49 -4.25 -7.92 -17.49
CA ASP A 49 -3.69 -6.91 -18.41
C ASP A 49 -2.46 -6.12 -17.91
N ALA A 50 -1.85 -6.52 -16.78
CA ALA A 50 -0.74 -5.81 -16.18
C ALA A 50 0.51 -6.68 -15.98
N VAL A 51 0.45 -7.68 -15.08
CA VAL A 51 1.65 -8.41 -14.65
C VAL A 51 1.40 -9.89 -14.34
N ASP A 52 2.44 -10.67 -14.59
CA ASP A 52 2.57 -12.09 -14.24
C ASP A 52 3.99 -12.32 -13.69
N CYS A 53 4.23 -12.09 -12.41
CA CYS A 53 5.58 -12.08 -11.85
C CYS A 53 5.71 -12.80 -10.51
N PRO A 54 6.92 -13.32 -10.20
CA PRO A 54 7.24 -13.74 -8.86
C PRO A 54 7.45 -12.53 -7.95
N GLU A 55 6.86 -12.57 -6.77
CA GLU A 55 7.02 -11.59 -5.71
C GLU A 55 7.38 -12.26 -4.38
N TRP A 56 7.75 -11.46 -3.37
CA TRP A 56 8.14 -11.94 -2.05
C TRP A 56 7.39 -11.18 -0.97
N ILE A 57 6.92 -11.89 0.05
CA ILE A 57 6.30 -11.26 1.21
C ILE A 57 7.32 -10.34 1.87
N VAL A 58 6.86 -9.15 2.24
CA VAL A 58 7.60 -8.19 3.06
C VAL A 58 7.02 -8.21 4.47
N PRO A 59 7.66 -8.89 5.45
CA PRO A 59 7.21 -8.80 6.84
C PRO A 59 7.45 -7.39 7.35
N PHE A 60 6.39 -6.58 7.42
CA PHE A 60 6.52 -5.14 7.64
C PHE A 60 7.26 -4.76 8.93
N ARG A 61 7.14 -5.59 9.99
CA ARG A 61 7.92 -5.38 11.24
C ARG A 61 9.43 -5.48 11.01
N ILE A 62 9.87 -6.42 10.18
CA ILE A 62 11.29 -6.60 9.82
C ILE A 62 11.73 -5.47 8.89
N PHE A 63 10.91 -5.11 7.90
CA PHE A 63 11.17 -3.97 7.02
C PHE A 63 11.39 -2.67 7.82
N LYS A 64 10.51 -2.39 8.80
CA LYS A 64 10.63 -1.24 9.69
C LYS A 64 11.94 -1.27 10.49
N ALA A 65 12.29 -2.42 11.08
CA ALA A 65 13.54 -2.55 11.84
C ALA A 65 14.78 -2.28 10.96
N LEU A 66 14.82 -2.85 9.74
CA LEU A 66 15.90 -2.60 8.79
C LEU A 66 15.98 -1.13 8.36
N ALA A 67 14.85 -0.44 8.20
CA ALA A 67 14.82 0.98 7.92
C ALA A 67 15.39 1.80 9.10
N GLU A 68 15.04 1.45 10.33
CA GLU A 68 15.52 2.11 11.55
C GLU A 68 17.02 1.95 11.77
N GLU A 69 17.60 0.81 11.39
CA GLU A 69 19.06 0.58 11.37
C GLU A 69 19.79 1.51 10.39
N ASN A 70 19.09 2.02 9.37
CA ASN A 70 19.64 2.92 8.34
C ASN A 70 19.23 4.39 8.56
N ASP A 71 18.97 4.78 9.81
CA ASP A 71 18.57 6.14 10.20
C ASP A 71 17.26 6.63 9.53
N PHE A 72 16.36 5.73 9.17
CA PHE A 72 15.00 6.11 8.78
C PHE A 72 14.03 5.95 9.94
N GLU A 73 13.04 6.81 10.01
CA GLU A 73 11.89 6.66 10.90
C GLU A 73 10.61 6.55 10.08
N LEU A 74 9.75 5.60 10.47
CA LEU A 74 8.43 5.46 9.90
C LEU A 74 7.52 6.54 10.48
N VAL A 75 7.01 7.42 9.61
CA VAL A 75 6.14 8.55 10.00
C VAL A 75 4.69 8.37 9.56
N PHE A 76 4.46 7.48 8.59
CA PHE A 76 3.14 7.13 8.12
C PHE A 76 3.10 5.66 7.69
N VAL A 77 2.04 4.95 8.06
CA VAL A 77 1.69 3.65 7.48
C VAL A 77 0.18 3.49 7.50
N LYS A 78 -0.40 3.04 6.39
CA LYS A 78 -1.82 2.78 6.25
C LYS A 78 -2.06 1.72 5.18
N ASN A 79 -3.09 0.88 5.35
CA ASN A 79 -3.52 0.03 4.23
C ASN A 79 -4.01 0.92 3.09
N ASN A 80 -3.64 0.58 1.86
CA ASN A 80 -3.89 1.43 0.71
C ASN A 80 -5.40 1.65 0.46
N HIS A 81 -6.28 0.68 0.72
CA HIS A 81 -7.74 0.91 0.59
C HIS A 81 -8.24 2.03 1.52
N ILE A 82 -7.77 2.06 2.78
CA ILE A 82 -8.14 3.12 3.74
C ILE A 82 -7.55 4.46 3.29
N PHE A 83 -6.30 4.45 2.84
CA PHE A 83 -5.64 5.64 2.32
C PHE A 83 -6.43 6.25 1.16
N VAL A 84 -6.81 5.44 0.16
CA VAL A 84 -7.55 5.96 -0.97
C VAL A 84 -8.96 6.40 -0.56
N ASP A 85 -9.69 5.62 0.25
CA ASP A 85 -11.03 5.99 0.74
C ASP A 85 -11.04 7.34 1.50
N GLU A 86 -10.04 7.60 2.34
CA GLU A 86 -9.92 8.87 3.06
C GLU A 86 -9.64 10.05 2.13
N TYR A 87 -8.71 9.90 1.19
CA TYR A 87 -8.30 10.99 0.31
C TYR A 87 -9.33 11.24 -0.80
N MET A 88 -10.10 10.22 -1.18
CA MET A 88 -11.24 10.35 -2.09
C MET A 88 -12.43 11.11 -1.48
N LYS A 89 -12.38 11.51 -0.21
CA LYS A 89 -13.36 12.44 0.39
C LYS A 89 -13.00 13.92 0.17
N LYS A 90 -11.78 14.21 -0.29
CA LYS A 90 -11.29 15.57 -0.54
C LYS A 90 -11.56 15.98 -2.00
N PRO A 91 -12.31 17.08 -2.27
CA PRO A 91 -12.70 17.48 -3.63
C PRO A 91 -11.54 17.63 -4.62
N GLU A 92 -10.40 18.14 -4.15
CA GLU A 92 -9.20 18.34 -4.96
C GLU A 92 -8.60 17.03 -5.49
N PHE A 93 -8.69 15.94 -4.73
CA PHE A 93 -8.18 14.63 -5.13
C PHE A 93 -9.17 13.88 -6.02
N ILE A 94 -10.47 14.06 -5.79
CA ILE A 94 -11.49 13.57 -6.72
C ILE A 94 -11.28 14.20 -8.11
N GLU A 95 -11.10 15.52 -8.17
CA GLU A 95 -10.87 16.24 -9.43
C GLU A 95 -9.60 15.74 -10.13
N LEU A 96 -8.52 15.56 -9.38
CA LEU A 96 -7.27 15.00 -9.91
C LEU A 96 -7.49 13.60 -10.50
N MET A 97 -8.16 12.72 -9.76
CA MET A 97 -8.39 11.35 -10.18
C MET A 97 -9.32 11.26 -11.41
N ARG A 98 -10.32 12.15 -11.52
CA ARG A 98 -11.13 12.30 -12.74
C ARG A 98 -10.26 12.70 -13.93
N ARG A 99 -9.38 13.70 -13.76
CA ARG A 99 -8.48 14.15 -14.84
C ARG A 99 -7.45 13.09 -15.25
N LEU A 100 -7.08 12.19 -14.33
CA LEU A 100 -6.22 11.06 -14.62
C LEU A 100 -6.96 9.91 -15.33
N GLY A 101 -8.29 9.97 -15.46
CA GLY A 101 -9.11 8.88 -16.00
C GLY A 101 -9.16 7.65 -15.09
N ALA A 102 -8.77 7.80 -13.82
CA ALA A 102 -8.80 6.72 -12.83
C ALA A 102 -10.18 6.57 -12.19
N LEU A 103 -11.03 7.58 -12.35
CA LEU A 103 -12.45 7.54 -12.05
C LEU A 103 -13.15 7.49 -13.40
N GLY A 104 -13.83 6.39 -13.73
CA GLY A 104 -14.51 6.20 -15.01
C GLY A 104 -15.48 7.33 -15.39
N ASP A 105 -16.04 7.25 -16.59
CA ASP A 105 -16.83 8.35 -17.17
C ASP A 105 -18.04 8.76 -16.32
N GLU A 106 -18.29 10.08 -16.23
CA GLU A 106 -19.30 10.71 -15.38
C GLU A 106 -20.77 10.24 -15.61
N ASN A 107 -21.02 9.48 -16.67
CA ASN A 107 -22.36 9.04 -17.09
C ASN A 107 -22.80 7.69 -16.50
N GLN A 108 -21.92 6.98 -15.78
CA GLN A 108 -22.30 5.78 -15.03
C GLN A 108 -21.92 5.96 -13.55
N ASP A 109 -22.77 5.39 -12.69
CA ASP A 109 -22.80 5.56 -11.24
C ASP A 109 -21.42 5.59 -10.53
N ARG A 110 -21.40 6.32 -9.41
CA ARG A 110 -20.28 6.72 -8.52
C ARG A 110 -19.27 5.65 -8.02
N SER A 111 -19.16 4.45 -8.60
CA SER A 111 -18.11 3.49 -8.25
C SER A 111 -17.10 3.36 -9.40
N THR A 112 -15.91 3.87 -9.15
CA THR A 112 -14.84 4.07 -10.14
C THR A 112 -14.03 2.81 -10.43
N LEU A 113 -14.16 1.81 -9.57
CA LEU A 113 -13.60 0.48 -9.70
C LEU A 113 -14.69 -0.51 -9.28
N SER A 114 -14.74 -1.64 -9.97
CA SER A 114 -15.57 -2.78 -9.57
C SER A 114 -15.12 -3.29 -8.19
N PRO A 115 -16.00 -4.02 -7.45
CA PRO A 115 -15.62 -4.61 -6.18
C PRO A 115 -14.33 -5.45 -6.26
N ASP A 116 -14.17 -6.21 -7.36
CA ASP A 116 -13.01 -7.07 -7.59
C ASP A 116 -11.72 -6.25 -7.80
N GLU A 117 -11.78 -5.18 -8.59
CA GLU A 117 -10.66 -4.24 -8.75
C GLU A 117 -10.32 -3.52 -7.44
N TRP A 118 -11.34 -3.22 -6.63
CA TRP A 118 -11.13 -2.55 -5.35
C TRP A 118 -10.49 -3.46 -4.29
N GLU A 119 -10.74 -4.76 -4.37
CA GLU A 119 -10.10 -5.74 -3.49
C GLU A 119 -8.57 -5.74 -3.64
N VAL A 120 -8.06 -5.51 -4.85
CA VAL A 120 -6.61 -5.43 -5.13
C VAL A 120 -5.94 -4.35 -4.27
N ALA A 121 -6.64 -3.24 -3.99
CA ALA A 121 -6.11 -2.17 -3.16
C ALA A 121 -5.82 -2.62 -1.71
N TYR A 122 -6.47 -3.67 -1.21
CA TYR A 122 -6.23 -4.20 0.14
C TYR A 122 -4.87 -4.90 0.28
N LEU A 123 -4.29 -5.37 -0.83
CA LEU A 123 -3.00 -6.07 -0.85
C LEU A 123 -1.82 -5.13 -0.54
N TYR A 124 -2.00 -3.83 -0.76
CA TYR A 124 -0.92 -2.84 -0.68
C TYR A 124 -0.96 -2.02 0.62
N LEU A 125 0.22 -1.56 1.02
CA LEU A 125 0.42 -0.65 2.14
C LEU A 125 1.06 0.65 1.63
N THR A 126 0.50 1.79 2.04
CA THR A 126 1.09 3.12 1.81
C THR A 126 1.86 3.52 3.05
N PHE A 127 3.15 3.82 2.89
CA PHE A 127 4.01 4.21 4.00
C PHE A 127 4.98 5.34 3.62
N VAL A 128 5.43 6.08 4.62
CA VAL A 128 6.42 7.16 4.46
C VAL A 128 7.52 6.99 5.50
N LEU A 129 8.76 7.02 5.02
CA LEU A 129 9.97 7.04 5.84
C LEU A 129 10.61 8.43 5.78
N ARG A 130 11.00 8.96 6.93
CA ARG A 130 11.79 10.20 7.05
C ARG A 130 13.21 9.85 7.43
N LYS A 131 14.21 10.44 6.78
CA LYS A 131 15.62 10.26 7.16
C LYS A 131 15.93 11.13 8.39
N ARG A 132 16.47 10.53 9.44
CA ARG A 132 16.90 11.22 10.67
C ARG A 132 18.06 12.18 10.38
N GLY A 133 18.12 13.27 11.14
CA GLY A 133 19.20 14.24 11.05
C GLY A 133 19.20 15.15 9.81
N GLN A 134 18.22 15.02 8.90
CA GLN A 134 17.95 16.09 7.94
C GLN A 134 17.20 17.21 8.66
N PRO A 135 17.71 18.47 8.65
CA PRO A 135 16.92 19.58 9.14
C PRO A 135 15.63 19.64 8.32
N ASP A 136 14.50 19.90 9.00
CA ASP A 136 13.25 20.25 8.33
C ASP A 136 13.61 21.28 7.26
N GLN A 137 13.36 20.96 5.98
CA GLN A 137 13.59 21.92 4.91
C GLN A 137 12.63 23.08 5.13
N ILE A 138 13.09 24.09 5.87
CA ILE A 138 12.49 25.41 5.91
C ILE A 138 12.41 25.85 4.45
N GLN A 139 11.17 25.96 3.97
CA GLN A 139 10.73 26.42 2.65
C GLN A 139 11.87 26.92 1.76
N ARG A 140 12.42 26.04 0.91
CA ARG A 140 13.30 26.49 -0.18
C ARG A 140 12.45 27.30 -1.15
N ASN A 141 12.85 28.55 -1.37
CA ASN A 141 12.28 29.55 -2.29
C ASN A 141 11.45 28.97 -3.46
N PRO A 142 10.23 29.48 -3.74
CA PRO A 142 9.30 28.93 -4.71
C PRO A 142 9.65 29.34 -6.15
N ARG A 143 10.90 29.15 -6.57
CA ARG A 143 11.39 29.45 -7.93
C ARG A 143 11.85 28.21 -8.69
N ARG A 144 11.22 27.07 -8.42
CA ARG A 144 11.21 25.94 -9.34
C ARG A 144 9.78 25.45 -9.40
N ASP A 145 9.16 25.61 -10.56
CA ASP A 145 7.87 25.04 -10.91
C ASP A 145 8.01 23.51 -10.99
N LYS A 146 8.18 22.88 -9.83
CA LYS A 146 7.86 21.49 -9.60
C LYS A 146 6.55 21.57 -8.85
N GLY A 147 5.46 21.14 -9.49
CA GLY A 147 4.10 21.30 -9.01
C GLY A 147 4.01 21.16 -7.49
N LYS A 148 3.29 22.09 -6.84
CA LYS A 148 3.15 22.13 -5.39
C LYS A 148 2.83 20.72 -4.88
N MET A 149 3.68 20.17 -4.02
CA MET A 149 3.32 18.97 -3.27
C MET A 149 2.11 19.33 -2.41
N HIS A 150 0.98 18.65 -2.63
CA HIS A 150 -0.25 18.83 -1.85
C HIS A 150 -0.27 17.94 -0.60
N LEU A 151 0.89 17.38 -0.23
CA LEU A 151 1.06 16.64 1.02
C LEU A 151 1.48 17.63 2.10
N THR A 152 0.59 17.88 3.05
CA THR A 152 0.87 18.68 4.24
C THR A 152 1.68 17.86 5.25
N LYS A 153 2.29 18.51 6.25
CA LYS A 153 2.95 17.78 7.35
C LYS A 153 1.97 16.85 8.08
N ASP A 154 0.72 17.27 8.23
CA ASP A 154 -0.34 16.48 8.87
C ASP A 154 -0.74 15.23 8.04
N ASP A 155 -0.58 15.28 6.71
CA ASP A 155 -0.77 14.11 5.84
C ASP A 155 0.38 13.09 6.00
N ILE A 156 1.55 13.53 6.48
CA ILE A 156 2.78 12.74 6.62
C ILE A 156 2.95 12.19 8.04
N GLU A 157 2.38 12.83 9.06
CA GLU A 157 2.58 12.49 10.47
C GLU A 157 1.32 11.81 11.03
N ASN A 158 1.24 10.47 10.88
CA ASN A 158 0.21 9.67 11.54
C ASN A 158 0.74 8.26 11.86
N VAL A 159 1.39 8.12 13.02
CA VAL A 159 1.85 6.82 13.58
C VAL A 159 1.07 6.42 14.84
N ASN A 160 0.01 7.15 15.22
CA ASN A 160 -0.77 6.82 16.42
C ASN A 160 -1.90 5.80 16.16
N GLY A 161 -2.04 5.30 14.92
CA GLY A 161 -2.86 4.13 14.62
C GLY A 161 -2.00 2.87 14.71
N ALA A 162 -2.29 2.00 15.68
CA ALA A 162 -1.55 0.78 15.94
C ALA A 162 -1.31 -0.06 14.68
N VAL A 163 -0.07 -0.53 14.52
CA VAL A 163 0.35 -1.61 13.61
C VAL A 163 0.11 -2.98 14.25
#